data_AF-A0A2E7Q8D9-F1
#
_entry.id   AF-A0A2E7Q8D9-F1
#
_cell.length_a   1.000
_cell.length_b   1.000
_cell.length_c   1.000
_cell.angle_alpha   90.00
_cell.angle_beta   90.00
_cell.angle_gamma   90.00
#
_symmetry.space_group_name_H-M   'P 1'
#
loop_
_entity.id
_entity.type
_entity.pdbx_description
1 polymer ?
#
loop_
_entity_poly.entity_id
_entity_poly.type
_entity_poly.pdbx_seq_one_letter_code
_entity_poly.pdbx_strand_id
1 'polypeptide(L)' 'LALTFVDPADYDRIGEEDRISITGLQDLSPDSLVQITISHSDGSSSEISAKHTLSEDQIEWFEAGSALNLIKQRTGN' A
#
# COMPACT_ATOMS: atom_id res chain seq x y z
N LEU A 1 -2.84 -6.19 1.01
CA LEU A 1 -2.87 -5.06 0.05
C LEU A 1 -2.13 -5.51 -1.20
N ALA A 2 -2.81 -5.62 -2.34
CA ALA A 2 -2.15 -5.96 -3.60
C ALA A 2 -1.58 -4.68 -4.22
N LEU A 3 -0.26 -4.60 -4.33
CA LEU A 3 0.46 -3.49 -4.95
C LEU A 3 1.22 -4.00 -6.16
N THR A 4 1.34 -3.15 -7.18
CA THR A 4 2.11 -3.43 -8.39
C THR A 4 3.08 -2.28 -8.60
N PHE A 5 4.36 -2.58 -8.78
CA PHE A 5 5.36 -1.55 -9.05
C PHE A 5 5.03 -0.82 -10.34
N VAL A 6 5.21 0.51 -10.34
CA VAL A 6 5.03 1.32 -11.56
C VAL A 6 6.12 0.97 -12.57
N ASP A 7 7.36 0.85 -12.09
CA ASP A 7 8.50 0.37 -12.86
C ASP A 7 8.87 -1.05 -12.39
N PRO A 8 8.81 -2.06 -13.27
CA PRO A 8 9.28 -3.41 -12.93
C PRO A 8 10.75 -3.46 -12.48
N ALA A 9 11.60 -2.55 -12.95
CA ALA A 9 13.00 -2.49 -12.56
C ALA A 9 13.21 -2.04 -11.11
N ASP A 10 12.20 -1.44 -10.48
CA ASP A 10 12.26 -1.12 -9.04
C ASP A 10 12.33 -2.37 -8.17
N TYR A 11 11.95 -3.54 -8.69
CA TYR A 11 12.13 -4.81 -8.00
C TYR A 11 13.61 -5.13 -7.75
N ASP A 12 14.48 -4.83 -8.72
CA ASP A 12 15.92 -5.09 -8.61
C ASP A 12 16.61 -4.20 -7.57
N ARG A 13 15.92 -3.14 -7.12
CA ARG A 13 16.40 -2.22 -6.08
C ARG A 13 16.09 -2.73 -4.67
N ILE A 14 15.29 -3.79 -4.52
CA ILE A 14 14.92 -4.34 -3.21
C ILE A 14 15.84 -5.50 -2.87
N GLY A 15 16.67 -5.33 -1.85
CA GLY A 15 17.49 -6.38 -1.24
C GLY A 15 16.71 -7.26 -0.25
N GLU A 16 17.26 -8.43 0.07
CA GLU A 16 16.67 -9.40 1.01
C GLU A 16 16.57 -8.86 2.45
N GLU A 17 17.52 -8.03 2.86
CA GLU A 17 17.57 -7.44 4.21
C GLU A 17 16.87 -6.08 4.30
N ASP A 18 16.31 -5.59 3.18
CA ASP A 18 15.75 -4.25 3.12
C ASP A 18 14.40 -4.18 3.81
N ARG A 19 14.15 -3.04 4.46
CA ARG A 19 12.88 -2.77 5.12
C ARG A 19 12.00 -1.89 4.25
N ILE A 20 10.86 -2.44 3.88
CA ILE A 20 9.87 -1.75 3.05
C ILE A 20 8.86 -1.02 3.95
N SER A 21 8.71 0.28 3.73
CA SER A 21 7.69 1.12 4.38
C SER A 21 6.78 1.70 3.31
N ILE A 22 5.47 1.57 3.47
CA ILE A 22 4.49 2.13 2.54
C ILE A 22 3.87 3.34 3.20
N THR A 23 4.00 4.51 2.57
CA THR A 23 3.44 5.77 3.04
C THR A 23 2.30 6.22 2.13
N GLY A 24 1.44 7.12 2.63
CA GLY A 24 0.27 7.59 1.89
C GLY A 24 -0.95 6.65 1.92
N LEU A 25 -0.93 5.61 2.76
CA LEU A 25 -2.08 4.69 2.91
C LEU A 25 -3.34 5.38 3.47
N GLN A 26 -3.17 6.49 4.19
CA GLN A 26 -4.26 7.29 4.76
C GLN A 26 -5.06 8.08 3.71
N ASP A 27 -4.44 8.39 2.57
CA ASP A 27 -5.03 9.21 1.50
C ASP A 27 -5.28 8.35 0.24
N LEU A 28 -5.46 7.04 0.44
CA LEU A 28 -5.75 6.10 -0.64
C LEU A 28 -7.00 6.52 -1.39
N SER A 29 -6.88 6.70 -2.70
CA SER A 29 -8.00 6.93 -3.60
C SER A 29 -7.94 5.96 -4.78
N PRO A 30 -9.07 5.67 -5.45
CA PRO A 30 -9.06 4.86 -6.67
C PRO A 30 -8.05 5.40 -7.68
N ASP A 31 -7.27 4.50 -8.30
CA ASP A 31 -6.18 4.82 -9.24
C ASP A 31 -5.02 5.67 -8.67
N SER A 32 -4.95 5.84 -7.34
CA SER A 32 -3.86 6.57 -6.71
C SER A 32 -2.54 5.80 -6.71
N LEU A 33 -1.44 6.55 -6.63
CA LEU A 33 -0.11 5.98 -6.43
C LEU A 33 0.20 5.97 -4.94
N VAL A 34 0.75 4.85 -4.47
CA VAL A 34 1.34 4.75 -3.14
C VAL A 34 2.85 4.87 -3.24
N GLN A 35 3.44 5.52 -2.24
CA GLN A 35 4.88 5.67 -2.15
C GLN A 35 5.45 4.58 -1.26
N ILE A 36 6.52 3.95 -1.73
CA ILE A 36 7.22 2.90 -1.01
C ILE A 36 8.63 3.40 -0.75
N THR A 37 9.01 3.47 0.51
CA THR A 37 10.37 3.74 0.95
C THR A 37 11.04 2.43 1.32
N ILE A 38 12.08 2.08 0.56
CA ILE A 38 12.97 0.96 0.83
C ILE A 38 14.10 1.51 1.69
N SER A 39 14.25 0.99 2.90
CA SER A 39 15.37 1.30 3.78
C SER A 39 16.39 0.17 3.68
N HIS A 40 17.57 0.48 3.15
CA HIS A 40 18.64 -0.48 2.94
C HIS A 40 19.41 -0.73 4.23
N SER A 41 20.03 -1.90 4.35
CA SER A 41 20.84 -2.26 5.53
C SER A 41 22.08 -1.38 5.71
N ASP A 42 22.56 -0.74 4.64
CA ASP A 42 23.66 0.21 4.65
C ASP A 42 23.27 1.62 5.17
N GLY A 43 21.98 1.84 5.46
CA GLY A 43 21.43 3.11 5.93
C GLY A 43 21.00 4.07 4.84
N SER A 44 21.15 3.71 3.56
CA SER A 44 20.56 4.45 2.45
C SER A 44 19.06 4.15 2.31
N SER A 45 18.34 5.02 1.61
CA SER A 45 16.93 4.80 1.30
C SER A 45 16.61 5.09 -0.15
N SER A 46 15.75 4.27 -0.72
CA SER A 46 15.19 4.42 -2.06
C SER A 46 13.69 4.64 -1.98
N GLU A 47 13.18 5.57 -2.77
CA GLU A 47 11.73 5.76 -2.93
C GLU A 47 11.29 5.25 -4.30
N ILE A 48 10.22 4.47 -4.31
CA ILE A 48 9.60 3.92 -5.51
C ILE A 48 8.08 4.14 -5.43
N SER A 49 7.42 4.16 -6.59
CA SER A 49 5.97 4.29 -6.66
C SER A 49 5.34 2.97 -7.04
N ALA A 50 4.21 2.64 -6.40
CA ALA A 50 3.40 1.48 -6.75
C ALA A 50 1.94 1.90 -7.01
N LYS A 51 1.29 1.15 -7.89
CA LYS A 51 -0.14 1.24 -8.19
C LYS A 51 -0.89 0.19 -7.40
N HIS A 52 -2.18 0.46 -7.18
CA HIS A 52 -3.14 -0.50 -6.70
C HIS A 52 -4.38 -0.47 -7.58
N THR A 53 -5.18 -1.54 -7.54
CA THR A 53 -6.45 -1.65 -8.28
C THR A 53 -7.64 -1.67 -7.32
N LEU A 54 -7.49 -1.03 -6.16
CA LEU A 54 -8.56 -0.99 -5.16
C LEU A 54 -9.66 -0.03 -5.63
N SER A 55 -10.89 -0.50 -5.59
CA SER A 55 -12.07 0.38 -5.69
C SER A 55 -12.30 1.10 -4.36
N GLU A 56 -13.16 2.12 -4.38
CA GLU A 56 -13.56 2.88 -3.18
C GLU A 56 -14.10 1.97 -2.08
N ASP A 57 -14.99 1.02 -2.41
CA ASP A 57 -15.49 0.02 -1.46
C ASP A 57 -14.37 -0.83 -0.82
N GLN A 58 -13.33 -1.18 -1.59
CA GLN A 58 -12.22 -1.97 -1.09
C GLN A 58 -11.28 -1.15 -0.20
N ILE A 59 -11.17 0.16 -0.45
CA ILE A 59 -10.46 1.10 0.41
C ILE A 59 -11.20 1.23 1.74
N GLU A 60 -12.53 1.37 1.73
CA GLU A 60 -13.32 1.39 2.97
C GLU A 60 -13.19 0.08 3.77
N TRP A 61 -13.15 -1.07 3.11
CA TRP A 61 -12.88 -2.36 3.79
C TRP A 61 -11.50 -2.39 4.43
N PHE A 62 -10.52 -1.80 3.77
CA PHE A 62 -9.16 -1.70 4.28
C PHE A 62 -9.10 -0.78 5.51
N GLU A 63 -9.74 0.38 5.47
CA GLU A 63 -9.86 1.30 6.61
C GLU A 63 -10.61 0.69 7.80
N ALA A 64 -11.70 -0.03 7.53
CA ALA A 64 -12.45 -0.76 8.56
C ALA A 64 -11.69 -1.99 9.10
N GLY A 65 -10.55 -2.34 8.52
CA GLY A 65 -9.74 -3.53 8.84
C GLY A 65 -10.30 -4.85 8.29
N SER A 66 -11.54 -4.86 7.78
CA SER A 66 -12.10 -5.93 6.94
C SER A 66 -13.46 -5.52 6.36
N ALA A 67 -13.88 -6.18 5.27
CA ALA A 67 -15.24 -6.06 4.74
C ALA A 67 -16.31 -6.43 5.79
N LEU A 68 -16.03 -7.43 6.64
CA LEU A 68 -16.95 -7.86 7.70
C LEU A 68 -17.12 -6.78 8.79
N ASN A 69 -16.04 -6.06 9.12
CA ASN A 69 -16.10 -4.94 10.06
C ASN A 69 -16.95 -3.79 9.51
N LEU A 70 -16.83 -3.48 8.21
CA LEU A 70 -17.66 -2.47 7.57
C LEU A 70 -19.14 -2.87 7.60
N ILE A 71 -19.47 -4.14 7.29
CA ILE A 71 -20.84 -4.65 7.37
C ILE A 71 -21.37 -4.56 8.80
N LYS A 72 -20.56 -4.91 9.81
CA LYS A 72 -20.93 -4.79 11.23
C LYS A 72 -21.21 -3.33 11.62
N GLN A 73 -20.40 -2.38 11.16
CA GLN A 73 -20.64 -0.95 11.41
C GLN A 73 -21.93 -0.45 10.72
N ARG A 74 -22.20 -0.90 9.48
CA ARG A 74 -23.39 -0.49 8.71
C ARG A 74 -24.69 -1.15 9.17
N THR A 75 -24.63 -2.36 9.74
CA THR A 75 -25.80 -3.16 10.15
C THR A 75 -26.09 -3.08 11.64
N GLY A 76 -25.11 -2.69 12.46
CA GLY A 76 -25.23 -2.61 13.92
C GLY A 76 -25.93 -1.35 14.44
N ASN A 77 -26.98 -0.88 13.74
CA ASN A 77 -27.86 0.22 14.15
C ASN A 77 -29.23 -0.32 14.57
#